data_AF-A0A8S0GYD3-F1
#
_entry.id   AF-A0A8S0GYD3-F1
#
_cell.length_a   1.000
_cell.length_b   1.000
_cell.length_c   1.000
_cell.angle_alpha   90.00
_cell.angle_beta   90.00
_cell.angle_gamma   90.00
#
_symmetry.space_group_name_H-M   'P 1'
#
loop_
_entity.id
_entity.type
_entity.pdbx_description
1 polymer ?
#
loop_
_entity_poly.entity_id
_entity_poly.type
_entity_poly.pdbx_seq_one_letter_code
_entity_poly.pdbx_strand_id
1 'polypeptide(L)'
;MAQAPPERVPAQESAEALRRLGLPLHSLKWIRGGFADSALSEREQQLVPFICRYLRDTDVVFSTWRADGNLDHEAVGRATAKAASLVGARFHEIPIWAWHWAAREEHQIPWQRARKLRLDTWTVARKRHAAHAYASQLQGEPEIGLEPSLSPVLLERLRLPYEVILM
;
A
#
# COMPACT_ATOMS: atom_id res chain seq x y z
N MET A 1 -21.66 7.87 -24.34
CA MET A 1 -20.38 8.35 -23.77
C MET A 1 -20.55 8.44 -22.27
N ALA A 2 -20.17 7.38 -21.53
CA ALA A 2 -20.13 7.44 -20.07
C ALA A 2 -18.82 8.13 -19.67
N GLN A 3 -18.91 9.25 -18.94
CA GLN A 3 -17.75 9.88 -18.33
C GLN A 3 -17.18 8.93 -17.28
N ALA A 4 -15.88 8.64 -17.34
CA ALA A 4 -15.19 7.98 -16.25
C ALA A 4 -15.39 8.80 -14.95
N PRO A 5 -15.68 8.18 -13.80
CA PRO A 5 -15.82 8.91 -12.55
C PRO A 5 -14.47 9.55 -12.20
N PRO A 6 -14.46 10.70 -11.50
CA PRO A 6 -13.28 11.52 -11.36
C PRO A 6 -12.23 10.80 -10.49
N GLU A 7 -11.02 10.61 -11.02
CA GLU A 7 -9.79 10.22 -10.30
C GLU A 7 -9.45 11.11 -9.07
N ARG A 8 -10.28 12.11 -8.76
CA ARG A 8 -10.10 13.13 -7.72
C ARG A 8 -10.39 12.62 -6.32
N VAL A 9 -11.33 11.69 -6.11
CA VAL A 9 -11.70 11.23 -4.76
C VAL A 9 -10.58 10.42 -4.09
N PRO A 10 -10.00 9.38 -4.72
CA PRO A 10 -8.94 8.58 -4.09
C PRO A 10 -7.66 9.39 -3.81
N ALA A 11 -7.40 10.38 -4.67
CA ALA A 11 -6.27 11.28 -4.53
C ALA A 11 -6.39 12.21 -3.31
N GLN A 12 -7.59 12.72 -3.03
CA GLN A 12 -7.89 13.57 -1.87
C GLN A 12 -7.90 12.77 -0.57
N GLU A 13 -8.51 11.57 -0.57
CA GLU A 13 -8.52 10.69 0.60
C GLU A 13 -7.11 10.27 1.01
N SER A 14 -6.24 9.97 0.04
CA SER A 14 -4.84 9.67 0.31
C SER A 14 -4.10 10.87 0.93
N ALA A 15 -4.38 12.09 0.46
CA ALA A 15 -3.75 13.30 1.01
C ALA A 15 -4.20 13.54 2.46
N GLU A 16 -5.48 13.34 2.73
CA GLU A 16 -6.05 13.44 4.06
C GLU A 16 -5.52 12.33 4.98
N ALA A 17 -5.37 11.10 4.50
CA ALA A 17 -4.76 10.00 5.25
C ALA A 17 -3.32 10.34 5.69
N LEU A 18 -2.50 10.86 4.77
CA LEU A 18 -1.12 11.28 5.08
C LEU A 18 -1.09 12.43 6.10
N ARG A 19 -2.02 13.39 6.00
CA ARG A 19 -2.18 14.48 6.98
C ARG A 19 -2.53 13.93 8.36
N ARG A 20 -3.49 13.00 8.43
CA ARG A 20 -3.91 12.32 9.68
C ARG A 20 -2.84 11.42 10.28
N LEU A 21 -1.96 10.85 9.47
CA LEU A 21 -0.75 10.15 9.91
C LEU A 21 0.28 11.09 10.57
N GLY A 22 0.12 12.41 10.40
CA GLY A 22 1.04 13.42 10.94
C GLY A 22 2.30 13.60 10.10
N LEU A 23 2.27 13.24 8.81
CA LEU A 23 3.42 13.41 7.93
C LEU A 23 3.56 14.87 7.49
N PRO A 24 4.80 15.42 7.46
CA PRO A 24 5.03 16.78 6.99
C PRO A 24 4.92 16.85 5.46
N LEU A 25 3.69 17.06 4.97
CA LEU A 25 3.40 17.06 3.53
C LEU A 25 4.25 18.05 2.72
N HIS A 26 4.68 19.16 3.33
CA HIS A 26 5.53 20.17 2.68
C HIS A 26 6.95 19.68 2.39
N SER A 27 7.44 18.67 3.12
CA SER A 27 8.77 18.09 2.91
C SER A 27 8.69 16.69 2.29
N LEU A 28 7.49 16.12 2.15
CA LEU A 28 7.29 14.82 1.53
C LEU A 28 7.33 14.95 0.01
N LYS A 29 8.27 14.24 -0.63
CA LYS A 29 8.28 14.10 -2.08
C LYS A 29 7.22 13.07 -2.51
N TRP A 30 6.00 13.54 -2.75
CA TRP A 30 4.90 12.69 -3.22
C TRP A 30 4.75 12.75 -4.74
N ILE A 31 5.03 11.63 -5.40
CA ILE A 31 5.08 11.53 -6.87
C ILE A 31 3.93 10.66 -7.34
N ARG A 32 3.16 11.14 -8.31
CA ARG A 32 2.15 10.33 -9.02
C ARG A 32 2.77 9.77 -10.29
N GLY A 33 2.80 8.44 -10.40
CA GLY A 33 3.40 7.75 -11.55
C GLY A 33 2.55 7.79 -12.83
N GLY A 34 1.27 8.17 -12.74
CA GLY A 34 0.37 8.23 -13.90
C GLY A 34 -0.02 6.87 -14.48
N PHE A 35 0.21 5.80 -13.74
CA PHE A 35 -0.22 4.46 -14.12
C PHE A 35 -1.70 4.26 -13.76
N ALA A 36 -2.44 3.61 -14.66
CA ALA A 36 -3.83 3.27 -14.43
C ALA A 36 -3.94 2.13 -13.40
N ASP A 37 -4.98 2.22 -12.57
CA ASP A 37 -5.35 1.16 -11.64
C ASP A 37 -5.75 -0.12 -12.39
N SER A 38 -5.47 -1.28 -11.80
CA SER A 38 -5.68 -2.62 -12.35
C SER A 38 -4.93 -2.93 -13.66
N ALA A 39 -3.91 -2.13 -14.02
CA ALA A 39 -3.14 -2.28 -15.26
C ALA A 39 -1.62 -2.40 -15.03
N LEU A 40 -1.18 -2.53 -13.78
CA LEU A 40 0.26 -2.48 -13.45
C LEU A 40 1.00 -3.76 -13.84
N SER A 41 0.30 -4.90 -13.85
CA SER A 41 0.86 -6.18 -14.29
C SER A 41 1.40 -6.11 -15.73
N GLU A 42 0.69 -5.42 -16.63
CA GLU A 42 1.08 -5.19 -18.03
C GLU A 42 2.18 -4.12 -18.19
N ARG A 43 2.45 -3.36 -17.13
CA ARG A 43 3.35 -2.18 -17.14
C ARG A 43 4.57 -2.38 -16.24
N GLU A 44 4.82 -3.60 -15.75
CA GLU A 44 5.93 -3.89 -14.83
C GLU A 44 7.29 -3.44 -15.37
N GLN A 45 7.51 -3.60 -16.69
CA GLN A 45 8.73 -3.14 -17.37
C GLN A 45 8.92 -1.62 -17.36
N GLN A 46 7.84 -0.85 -17.23
CA GLN A 46 7.86 0.61 -17.13
C GLN A 46 8.00 1.08 -15.68
N LEU A 47 7.48 0.29 -14.72
CA LEU A 47 7.58 0.60 -13.29
C LEU A 47 9.03 0.57 -12.79
N VAL A 48 9.82 -0.43 -13.19
CA VAL A 48 11.21 -0.56 -12.75
C VAL A 48 12.05 0.71 -13.04
N PRO A 49 12.18 1.18 -14.29
CA PRO A 49 12.96 2.38 -14.58
C PRO A 49 12.33 3.64 -13.95
N PHE A 50 11.00 3.69 -13.80
CA PHE A 50 10.35 4.79 -13.08
C PHE A 50 10.78 4.86 -11.61
N ILE A 51 10.77 3.73 -10.89
CA ILE A 51 11.16 3.65 -9.47
C ILE A 51 12.65 3.94 -9.31
N CYS A 52 13.51 3.36 -10.16
CA CYS A 52 14.97 3.57 -10.09
C CYS A 52 15.37 5.06 -10.11
N ARG A 53 14.61 5.93 -10.80
CA ARG A 53 14.91 7.37 -10.88
C ARG A 53 14.85 8.10 -9.53
N TYR A 54 14.24 7.48 -8.52
CA TYR A 54 14.02 8.10 -7.21
C TYR A 54 14.75 7.41 -6.07
N LEU A 55 15.38 6.26 -6.31
CA LEU A 55 16.10 5.51 -5.29
C LEU A 55 17.57 5.89 -5.24
N ARG A 56 18.14 5.79 -4.05
CA ARG A 56 19.57 5.81 -3.75
C ARG A 56 19.95 4.48 -3.10
N ASP A 57 21.22 4.11 -3.21
CA ASP A 57 21.78 2.90 -2.59
C ASP A 57 21.66 2.91 -1.05
N THR A 58 21.64 4.08 -0.42
CA THR A 58 21.44 4.25 1.02
C THR A 58 20.01 4.04 1.50
N ASP A 59 19.03 3.96 0.60
CA ASP A 59 17.62 3.95 0.95
C ASP A 59 17.17 2.62 1.58
N VAL A 60 16.12 2.71 2.40
CA VAL A 60 15.31 1.57 2.83
C VAL A 60 13.94 1.71 2.20
N VAL A 61 13.62 0.78 1.31
CA VAL A 61 12.43 0.82 0.47
C VAL A 61 11.40 -0.17 0.99
N PHE A 62 10.19 0.31 1.23
CA PHE A 62 9.03 -0.51 1.59
C PHE A 62 8.05 -0.55 0.43
N SER A 63 7.58 -1.74 0.09
CA SER A 63 6.55 -1.95 -0.94
C SER A 63 5.60 -3.08 -0.56
N THR A 64 4.49 -3.19 -1.26
CA THR A 64 3.61 -4.36 -1.23
C THR A 64 4.37 -5.66 -1.46
N TRP A 65 3.90 -6.73 -0.82
CA TRP A 65 4.47 -8.06 -0.98
C TRP A 65 4.28 -8.62 -2.40
N ARG A 66 5.31 -9.27 -2.94
CA ARG A 66 5.30 -9.84 -4.29
C ARG A 66 4.31 -10.98 -4.53
N ALA A 67 3.72 -11.54 -3.47
CA ALA A 67 2.71 -12.59 -3.52
C ALA A 67 1.47 -12.20 -2.69
N ASP A 68 1.10 -10.92 -2.71
CA ASP A 68 0.01 -10.37 -1.89
C ASP A 68 -1.39 -10.80 -2.38
N GLY A 69 -1.50 -11.37 -3.59
CA GLY A 69 -2.77 -11.86 -4.16
C GLY A 69 -3.58 -10.79 -4.91
N ASN A 70 -3.10 -9.55 -4.98
CA ASN A 70 -3.61 -8.51 -5.86
C ASN A 70 -2.58 -8.23 -6.96
N LEU A 71 -3.00 -8.32 -8.24
CA LEU A 71 -2.08 -8.25 -9.38
C LEU A 71 -1.25 -6.96 -9.44
N ASP A 72 -1.84 -5.83 -9.05
CA ASP A 72 -1.16 -4.54 -9.03
C ASP A 72 -0.19 -4.45 -7.85
N HIS A 73 -0.60 -4.93 -6.68
CA HIS A 73 0.29 -5.03 -5.52
C HIS A 73 1.51 -5.90 -5.82
N GLU A 74 1.31 -7.04 -6.47
CA GLU A 74 2.40 -7.92 -6.82
C GLU A 74 3.31 -7.33 -7.90
N ALA A 75 2.74 -6.66 -8.91
CA ALA A 75 3.51 -5.97 -9.95
C ALA A 75 4.38 -4.85 -9.35
N VAL A 76 3.83 -4.04 -8.45
CA VAL A 76 4.58 -2.99 -7.73
C VAL A 76 5.64 -3.61 -6.81
N GLY A 77 5.32 -4.69 -6.11
CA GLY A 77 6.27 -5.42 -5.28
C GLY A 77 7.44 -5.97 -6.08
N ARG A 78 7.18 -6.58 -7.25
CA ARG A 78 8.21 -7.14 -8.13
C ARG A 78 9.06 -6.05 -8.76
N ALA A 79 8.43 -4.99 -9.27
CA ALA A 79 9.13 -3.86 -9.85
C ALA A 79 10.03 -3.16 -8.83
N THR A 80 9.53 -2.92 -7.62
CA THR A 80 10.29 -2.26 -6.55
C THR A 80 11.44 -3.11 -6.07
N ALA A 81 11.24 -4.42 -5.91
CA ALA A 81 12.33 -5.33 -5.57
C ALA A 81 13.43 -5.34 -6.62
N LYS A 82 13.05 -5.35 -7.91
CA LYS A 82 14.01 -5.29 -9.00
C LYS A 82 14.76 -3.96 -9.01
N ALA A 83 14.05 -2.84 -8.84
CA ALA A 83 14.64 -1.51 -8.78
C ALA A 83 15.62 -1.35 -7.60
N ALA A 84 15.22 -1.77 -6.39
CA ALA A 84 16.07 -1.74 -5.21
C ALA A 84 17.33 -2.58 -5.40
N SER A 85 17.20 -3.79 -5.98
CA SER A 85 18.36 -4.64 -6.30
C SER A 85 19.29 -4.01 -7.34
N LEU A 86 18.77 -3.31 -8.36
CA LEU A 86 19.58 -2.63 -9.38
C LEU A 86 20.34 -1.42 -8.80
N VAL A 87 19.73 -0.69 -7.88
CA VAL A 87 20.30 0.50 -7.25
C VAL A 87 21.21 0.15 -6.05
N GLY A 88 21.02 -1.02 -5.44
CA GLY A 88 21.73 -1.43 -4.22
C GLY A 88 21.03 -1.01 -2.92
N ALA A 89 19.76 -0.60 -2.99
CA ALA A 89 18.96 -0.20 -1.83
C ALA A 89 18.47 -1.41 -1.02
N ARG A 90 18.22 -1.21 0.28
CA ARG A 90 17.59 -2.24 1.12
C ARG A 90 16.10 -2.30 0.82
N PHE A 91 15.54 -3.51 0.71
CA PHE A 91 14.14 -3.72 0.36
C PHE A 91 13.40 -4.54 1.41
N HIS A 92 12.21 -4.10 1.77
CA HIS A 92 11.29 -4.76 2.69
C HIS A 92 9.88 -4.80 2.12
N GLU A 93 9.18 -5.89 2.41
CA GLU A 93 7.83 -6.13 1.88
C GLU A 93 6.78 -6.00 2.98
N ILE A 94 5.63 -5.44 2.63
CA ILE A 94 4.49 -5.28 3.52
C ILE A 94 3.32 -6.04 2.88
N PRO A 95 2.78 -7.09 3.52
CA PRO A 95 1.55 -7.71 3.07
C PRO A 95 0.40 -6.73 3.33
N ILE A 96 -0.51 -6.57 2.36
CA ILE A 96 -1.66 -5.67 2.45
C ILE A 96 -2.93 -6.45 2.13
N TRP A 97 -3.00 -7.02 0.94
CA TRP A 97 -4.14 -7.80 0.46
C TRP A 97 -4.19 -9.20 1.07
N ALA A 98 -3.03 -9.75 1.47
CA ALA A 98 -2.95 -11.04 2.15
C ALA A 98 -3.77 -11.13 3.44
N TRP A 99 -4.15 -9.99 4.05
CA TRP A 99 -5.01 -9.97 5.23
C TRP A 99 -6.49 -10.23 4.96
N HIS A 100 -6.88 -10.27 3.68
CA HIS A 100 -8.22 -10.68 3.24
C HIS A 100 -8.33 -12.18 3.00
N TRP A 101 -7.20 -12.90 2.99
CA TRP A 101 -7.19 -14.34 2.75
C TRP A 101 -7.90 -15.08 3.88
N ALA A 102 -8.46 -16.25 3.55
CA ALA A 102 -9.07 -17.08 4.58
C ALA A 102 -7.99 -17.56 5.56
N ALA A 103 -8.36 -17.82 6.82
CA ALA A 103 -7.41 -18.29 7.84
C ALA A 103 -6.61 -19.54 7.39
N ARG A 104 -7.23 -20.41 6.58
CA ARG A 104 -6.57 -21.60 6.03
C ARG A 104 -5.46 -21.28 5.03
N GLU A 105 -5.42 -20.08 4.46
CA GLU A 105 -4.47 -19.62 3.44
C GLU A 105 -3.31 -18.82 4.06
N GLU A 106 -3.40 -18.45 5.35
CA GLU A 106 -2.35 -17.68 6.06
C GLU A 106 -1.01 -18.41 6.16
N HIS A 107 -0.99 -19.74 6.01
CA HIS A 107 0.25 -20.53 5.97
C HIS A 107 1.15 -20.17 4.76
N GLN A 108 0.59 -19.52 3.73
CA GLN A 108 1.33 -19.04 2.57
C GLN A 108 2.20 -17.82 2.89
N ILE A 109 1.88 -17.08 3.96
CA ILE A 109 2.71 -15.95 4.41
C ILE A 109 4.03 -16.52 4.96
N PRO A 110 5.19 -16.03 4.49
CA PRO A 110 6.49 -16.58 4.90
C PRO A 110 6.86 -16.07 6.30
N TRP A 111 6.20 -16.59 7.34
CA TRP A 111 6.35 -16.13 8.74
C TRP A 111 7.79 -16.15 9.25
N GLN A 112 8.66 -17.01 8.71
CA GLN A 112 10.10 -17.05 9.01
C GLN A 112 10.82 -15.73 8.67
N ARG A 113 10.35 -15.04 7.63
CA ARG A 113 10.84 -13.72 7.17
C ARG A 113 10.12 -12.55 7.84
N ALA A 114 9.02 -12.81 8.54
CA ALA A 114 8.20 -11.78 9.15
C ALA A 114 8.86 -11.22 10.43
N ARG A 115 8.80 -9.90 10.58
CA ARG A 115 9.20 -9.18 11.78
C ARG A 115 8.07 -8.26 12.21
N LYS A 116 7.88 -8.14 13.53
CA LYS A 116 6.91 -7.21 14.13
C LYS A 116 7.60 -5.88 14.40
N LEU A 117 7.18 -4.83 13.72
CA LEU A 117 7.55 -3.45 14.05
C LEU A 117 6.56 -2.95 15.12
N ARG A 118 7.00 -2.84 16.37
CA ARG A 118 6.14 -2.35 17.46
C ARG A 118 5.84 -0.87 17.26
N LEU A 119 4.59 -0.50 17.49
CA LEU A 119 4.11 0.87 17.43
C LEU A 119 3.76 1.36 18.83
N ASP A 120 4.07 2.63 19.10
CA ASP A 120 3.56 3.30 20.29
C ASP A 120 2.06 3.64 20.15
N THR A 121 1.42 3.97 21.27
CA THR A 121 -0.01 4.26 21.33
C THR A 121 -0.44 5.41 20.41
N TRP A 122 0.38 6.45 20.25
CA TRP A 122 0.09 7.59 19.38
C TRP A 122 0.18 7.20 17.91
N THR A 123 1.15 6.37 17.55
CA THR A 123 1.31 5.85 16.20
C THR A 123 0.14 4.94 15.81
N VAL A 124 -0.34 4.09 16.74
CA VAL A 124 -1.58 3.31 16.52
C VAL A 124 -2.79 4.22 16.34
N ALA A 125 -2.94 5.25 17.17
CA ALA A 125 -4.06 6.19 17.08
C ALA A 125 -4.05 6.95 15.74
N ARG A 126 -2.89 7.46 15.30
CA ARG A 126 -2.74 8.13 14.00
C ARG A 126 -3.01 7.19 12.82
N LYS A 127 -2.49 5.96 12.87
CA LYS A 127 -2.76 4.92 11.87
C LYS A 127 -4.26 4.66 11.72
N ARG A 128 -4.97 4.47 12.84
CA ARG A 128 -6.43 4.27 12.84
C ARG A 128 -7.16 5.50 12.30
N HIS A 129 -6.78 6.70 12.74
CA HIS A 129 -7.41 7.94 12.29
C HIS A 129 -7.23 8.18 10.78
N ALA A 130 -6.03 7.87 10.25
CA ALA A 130 -5.72 7.95 8.83
C ALA A 130 -6.51 6.97 7.99
N ALA A 131 -6.72 5.74 8.46
CA ALA A 131 -7.55 4.76 7.74
C ALA A 131 -8.99 5.27 7.52
N HIS A 132 -9.53 6.03 8.47
CA HIS A 132 -10.84 6.68 8.33
C HIS A 132 -10.88 7.85 7.33
N ALA A 133 -9.79 8.17 6.64
CA ALA A 133 -9.82 9.13 5.54
C ALA A 133 -10.33 8.51 4.23
N TYR A 134 -10.24 7.17 4.09
CA TYR A 134 -10.68 6.43 2.90
C TYR A 134 -12.18 6.13 2.97
N ALA A 135 -13.01 7.17 2.98
CA ALA A 135 -14.46 7.04 3.15
C ALA A 135 -15.10 6.19 2.05
N SER A 136 -14.71 6.41 0.78
CA SER A 136 -15.17 5.63 -0.37
C SER A 136 -14.83 4.14 -0.24
N GLN A 137 -13.67 3.80 0.33
CA GLN A 137 -13.27 2.41 0.52
C GLN A 137 -13.93 1.76 1.73
N LEU A 138 -14.33 2.56 2.73
CA LEU A 138 -15.00 2.08 3.95
C LEU A 138 -16.51 1.93 3.76
N GLN A 139 -17.13 2.80 2.98
CA GLN A 139 -18.58 2.88 2.80
C GLN A 139 -19.04 2.41 1.41
N GLY A 140 -18.09 2.23 0.47
CA GLY A 140 -18.42 2.06 -0.93
C GLY A 140 -18.92 3.38 -1.54
N GLU A 141 -19.37 3.31 -2.78
CA GLU A 141 -20.15 4.34 -3.46
C GLU A 141 -21.42 3.70 -4.04
N PRO A 142 -22.49 3.53 -3.21
CA PRO A 142 -23.68 2.82 -3.63
C PRO A 142 -24.39 3.43 -4.84
N GLU A 143 -24.28 4.75 -5.02
CA GLU A 143 -24.86 5.48 -6.15
C GLU A 143 -24.30 5.02 -7.51
N ILE A 144 -23.08 4.48 -7.52
CA ILE A 144 -22.43 3.91 -8.71
C ILE A 144 -22.13 2.41 -8.56
N GLY A 145 -22.74 1.76 -7.56
CA GLY A 145 -22.63 0.31 -7.34
C GLY A 145 -21.27 -0.18 -6.89
N LEU A 146 -20.43 0.69 -6.31
CA LEU A 146 -19.14 0.27 -5.74
C LEU A 146 -19.33 -0.17 -4.29
N GLU A 147 -18.95 -1.41 -4.00
CA GLU A 147 -18.92 -1.95 -2.65
C GLU A 147 -17.68 -1.47 -1.87
N PRO A 148 -17.73 -1.44 -0.52
CA PRO A 148 -16.55 -1.19 0.29
C PRO A 148 -15.43 -2.18 -0.03
N SER A 149 -14.22 -1.67 -0.26
CA SER A 149 -13.03 -2.49 -0.52
C SER A 149 -12.22 -2.81 0.75
N LEU A 150 -12.37 -2.01 1.82
CA LEU A 150 -11.71 -2.27 3.11
C LEU A 150 -12.56 -3.17 3.99
N SER A 151 -12.11 -4.41 4.20
CA SER A 151 -12.82 -5.35 5.06
C SER A 151 -12.74 -4.99 6.56
N PRO A 152 -13.72 -5.42 7.37
CA PRO A 152 -13.64 -5.28 8.83
C PRO A 152 -12.39 -5.94 9.45
N VAL A 153 -11.91 -7.04 8.87
CA VAL A 153 -10.69 -7.74 9.31
C VAL A 153 -9.47 -6.83 9.21
N LEU A 154 -9.36 -6.07 8.12
CA LEU A 154 -8.28 -5.11 7.94
C LEU A 154 -8.38 -3.96 8.95
N LEU A 155 -9.59 -3.47 9.25
CA LEU A 155 -9.79 -2.44 10.27
C LEU A 155 -9.39 -2.91 11.67
N GLU A 156 -9.71 -4.15 12.04
CA GLU A 156 -9.26 -4.73 13.31
C GLU A 156 -7.73 -4.88 13.33
N ARG A 157 -7.13 -5.28 12.21
CA ARG A 157 -5.67 -5.35 12.08
C ARG A 157 -5.00 -3.99 12.28
N LEU A 158 -5.60 -2.91 11.76
CA LEU A 158 -5.11 -1.55 11.96
C LEU A 158 -5.14 -1.10 13.43
N ARG A 159 -5.82 -1.84 14.33
CA ARG A 159 -5.78 -1.57 15.77
C ARG A 159 -4.59 -2.24 16.47
N LEU A 160 -3.91 -3.18 15.81
CA LEU A 160 -2.79 -3.89 16.41
C LEU A 160 -1.61 -2.95 16.66
N PRO A 161 -0.91 -3.10 17.81
CA PRO A 161 0.24 -2.27 18.19
C PRO A 161 1.54 -2.69 17.48
N TYR A 162 1.42 -3.24 16.27
CA TYR A 162 2.55 -3.59 15.44
C TYR A 162 2.16 -3.63 13.96
N GLU A 163 3.15 -3.45 13.09
CA GLU A 163 3.10 -3.85 11.68
C GLU A 163 3.89 -5.12 11.44
N VAL A 164 3.52 -5.86 10.39
CA VAL A 164 4.26 -7.03 9.92
C VAL A 164 5.03 -6.65 8.66
N ILE A 165 6.35 -6.82 8.72
CA ILE A 165 7.27 -6.55 7.63
C ILE A 165 7.99 -7.85 7.27
N LEU A 166 8.07 -8.19 5.99
CA LEU A 166 8.86 -9.32 5.50
C LEU A 166 10.23 -8.81 5.06
N MET A 167 11.28 -9.46 5.54
CA MET A 167 12.69 -9.12 5.27
C MET A 167 13.41 -10.23 4.53
#